data_AF-A0A2U2HGS0-F1
#
_entry.id   AF-A0A2U2HGS0-F1
#
_cell.length_a   1.000
_cell.length_b   1.000
_cell.length_c   1.000
_cell.angle_alpha   90.00
_cell.angle_beta   90.00
_cell.angle_gamma   90.00
#
_symmetry.space_group_name_H-M   'P 1'
#
loop_
_entity.id
_entity.type
_entity.pdbx_description
1 polymer ?
#
loop_
_entity_poly.entity_id
_entity_poly.type
_entity_poly.pdbx_seq_one_letter_code
_entity_poly.pdbx_strand_id
1 'polypeptide(L)'
;MVVVASAARRRPRAAPHACARARLPPARAQTGRAQRGALVDLAARRQKLVGRRLHVRRARAHGDAAVSAALAPLAPPALACAVFVSLALALAGVAHVAWLRSAWSRRFAVPLDGAATWRGRPLFGANKTWRGLMVLPPAAALGFAGAAQFRESLPDWLAAGVWPLPASHMALAGLLCGLAFMLAELPNSLLKRQLGVAPGQAARGPLLRLWCLVVDRVDSTLGALIALSLLLPLPAMAWLWVPLFGISLHWIFSYCMYLLKLKPRPS
;
A
#
# COMPACT_ATOMS: atom_id res chain seq x y z
N MET A 1 -52.94 11.05 43.55
CA MET A 1 -52.53 10.17 44.66
C MET A 1 -51.00 10.11 44.64
N VAL A 2 -50.38 10.86 45.55
CA VAL A 2 -48.94 11.11 45.63
C VAL A 2 -48.33 10.09 46.60
N VAL A 3 -47.28 9.38 46.18
CA VAL A 3 -46.31 8.79 47.11
C VAL A 3 -44.91 9.04 46.54
N VAL A 4 -44.15 9.83 47.29
CA VAL A 4 -42.74 10.17 47.12
C VAL A 4 -41.93 9.21 48.01
N ALA A 5 -40.85 8.61 47.48
CA ALA A 5 -39.68 8.14 48.23
C ALA A 5 -38.63 7.64 47.24
N SER A 6 -37.31 7.73 47.43
CA SER A 6 -36.43 8.56 48.24
C SER A 6 -35.03 8.23 47.68
N ALA A 7 -34.25 9.24 47.33
CA ALA A 7 -32.94 9.08 46.71
C ALA A 7 -31.87 8.74 47.76
N ALA A 8 -31.32 7.52 47.70
CA ALA A 8 -30.16 7.13 48.49
C ALA A 8 -28.87 7.34 47.68
N ARG A 9 -28.18 8.46 47.96
CA ARG A 9 -26.81 8.75 47.48
C ARG A 9 -25.82 7.77 48.11
N ARG A 10 -25.12 6.96 47.32
CA ARG A 10 -23.92 6.22 47.76
C ARG A 10 -22.67 7.01 47.37
N ARG A 11 -21.97 7.55 48.37
CA ARG A 11 -20.65 8.18 48.25
C ARG A 11 -19.55 7.11 48.08
N PRO A 12 -18.43 7.43 47.39
CA PRO A 12 -17.32 6.52 47.18
C PRO A 12 -16.50 6.33 48.46
N ARG A 13 -16.13 5.07 48.77
CA ARG A 13 -15.18 4.74 49.83
C ARG A 13 -13.75 4.89 49.28
N ALA A 14 -13.05 5.92 49.77
CA ALA A 14 -11.59 5.98 49.73
C ALA A 14 -11.02 4.99 50.78
N ALA A 15 -9.93 4.31 50.42
CA ALA A 15 -9.14 3.49 51.34
C ALA A 15 -7.73 4.11 51.50
N PRO A 16 -7.07 3.91 52.66
CA PRO A 16 -6.06 4.81 53.18
C PRO A 16 -4.61 4.44 52.80
N HIS A 17 -3.75 5.45 52.88
CA HIS A 17 -2.30 5.36 52.84
C HIS A 17 -1.73 4.46 53.94
N ALA A 18 -0.75 3.62 53.61
CA ALA A 18 0.19 3.04 54.57
C ALA A 18 1.61 3.02 53.99
N CYS A 19 2.49 3.78 54.65
CA CYS A 19 3.93 3.86 54.47
C CYS A 19 4.63 2.52 54.74
N ALA A 20 5.51 2.10 53.83
CA ALA A 20 6.62 1.20 54.17
C ALA A 20 7.94 1.87 53.71
N ARG A 21 8.51 2.69 54.60
CA ARG A 21 9.88 3.23 54.47
C ARG A 21 10.87 2.10 54.74
N ALA A 22 11.51 1.59 53.69
CA ALA A 22 12.73 0.82 53.82
C ALA A 22 13.86 1.74 54.34
N ARG A 23 14.42 1.39 55.50
CA ARG A 23 15.61 2.04 56.07
C ARG A 23 16.83 1.62 55.25
N LEU A 24 17.39 2.52 54.46
CA LEU A 24 18.75 2.38 53.91
C LEU A 24 19.70 3.29 54.69
N PRO A 25 20.87 2.80 55.13
CA PRO A 25 21.88 3.65 55.78
C PRO A 25 22.54 4.59 54.76
N PRO A 26 23.03 5.78 55.17
CA PRO A 26 23.67 6.71 54.25
C PRO A 26 25.05 6.18 53.85
N ALA A 27 25.20 5.74 52.60
CA ALA A 27 26.51 5.47 52.02
C ALA A 27 27.23 6.80 51.76
N ARG A 28 28.30 7.04 52.53
CA ARG A 28 29.25 8.14 52.36
C ARG A 28 29.70 8.25 50.90
N ALA A 29 29.57 9.44 50.34
CA ALA A 29 30.21 9.81 49.08
C ALA A 29 31.74 9.79 49.25
N GLN A 30 32.37 8.71 48.80
CA GLN A 30 33.79 8.69 48.46
C GLN A 30 33.91 8.53 46.94
N THR A 31 33.81 9.64 46.22
CA THR A 31 34.20 9.70 44.82
C THR A 31 35.72 9.61 44.75
N GLY A 32 36.22 8.37 44.71
CA GLY A 32 37.63 8.07 44.56
C GLY A 32 38.14 8.49 43.17
N ARG A 33 39.28 9.18 43.16
CA ARG A 33 40.07 9.64 42.00
C ARG A 33 40.22 8.60 40.87
N ALA A 34 40.09 7.30 41.19
CA ALA A 34 40.19 6.18 40.28
C ALA A 34 39.07 6.11 39.21
N GLN A 35 37.82 6.49 39.52
CA GLN A 35 36.72 6.44 38.54
C GLN A 35 36.82 7.51 37.45
N ARG A 36 37.48 8.65 37.73
CA ARG A 36 37.74 9.68 36.71
C ARG A 36 38.79 9.22 35.68
N GLY A 37 39.78 8.42 36.09
CA GLY A 37 40.78 7.86 35.16
C GLY A 37 40.16 6.91 34.13
N ALA A 38 39.24 6.04 34.57
CA ALA A 38 38.56 5.07 33.70
C ALA A 38 37.66 5.75 32.64
N LEU A 39 37.02 6.88 32.97
CA LEU A 39 36.22 7.64 32.02
C LEU A 39 37.08 8.39 30.98
N VAL A 40 38.27 8.87 31.37
CA VAL A 40 39.23 9.49 30.45
C VAL A 40 39.81 8.47 29.48
N ASP A 41 40.09 7.24 29.93
CA ASP A 41 40.56 6.15 29.06
C ASP A 41 39.50 5.67 28.05
N LEU A 42 38.22 5.65 28.44
CA LEU A 42 37.10 5.37 27.52
C LEU A 42 36.93 6.45 26.46
N ALA A 43 37.09 7.73 26.84
CA ALA A 43 37.05 8.85 25.89
C ALA A 43 38.24 8.80 24.91
N ALA A 44 39.44 8.48 25.39
CA ALA A 44 40.64 8.33 24.56
C ALA A 44 40.54 7.13 23.59
N ARG A 45 39.97 6.00 24.04
CA ARG A 45 39.68 4.84 23.17
C ARG A 45 38.63 5.17 22.11
N ARG A 46 37.60 5.97 22.43
CA ARG A 46 36.58 6.42 21.46
C ARG A 46 37.18 7.35 20.41
N GLN A 47 38.07 8.28 20.79
CA GLN A 47 38.80 9.12 19.82
C GLN A 47 39.73 8.31 18.90
N LYS A 48 40.40 7.27 19.43
CA LYS A 48 41.22 6.35 18.60
C LYS A 48 40.37 5.56 17.59
N LEU A 49 39.13 5.22 17.92
CA LEU A 49 38.17 4.59 17.01
C LEU A 49 37.58 5.56 15.98
N VAL A 50 37.40 6.84 16.34
CA VAL A 50 36.94 7.89 15.40
C VAL A 50 38.05 8.30 14.42
N GLY A 51 39.33 8.22 14.82
CA GLY A 51 40.49 8.48 13.96
C GLY A 51 40.77 7.38 12.93
N ARG A 52 40.35 6.13 13.21
CA ARG A 52 40.22 5.10 12.18
C ARG A 52 38.93 5.37 11.43
N ARG A 53 39.00 6.24 10.41
CA ARG A 53 38.07 6.19 9.27
C ARG A 53 38.10 4.77 8.74
N LEU A 54 37.22 3.92 9.26
CA LEU A 54 36.75 2.75 8.56
C LEU A 54 36.19 3.31 7.26
N HIS A 55 37.00 3.26 6.21
CA HIS A 55 36.52 3.25 4.86
C HIS A 55 35.58 2.05 4.77
N VAL A 56 34.33 2.25 5.18
CA VAL A 56 33.19 1.49 4.69
C VAL A 56 33.12 1.85 3.22
N ARG A 57 34.00 1.19 2.46
CA ARG A 57 34.07 1.28 1.03
C ARG A 57 32.68 0.93 0.54
N ARG A 58 32.14 1.85 -0.24
CA ARG A 58 30.93 1.91 -1.07
C ARG A 58 30.61 0.62 -1.86
N ALA A 59 30.64 -0.55 -1.24
CA ALA A 59 30.48 -1.85 -1.91
C ALA A 59 29.03 -2.10 -2.36
N ARG A 60 28.03 -1.54 -1.68
CA ARG A 60 26.62 -1.64 -2.10
C ARG A 60 26.33 -0.90 -3.41
N ALA A 61 26.89 0.30 -3.58
CA ALA A 61 26.62 1.11 -4.78
C ALA A 61 27.15 0.46 -6.07
N HIS A 62 28.25 -0.31 -6.00
CA HIS A 62 28.76 -1.04 -7.18
C HIS A 62 27.97 -2.31 -7.48
N GLY A 63 27.45 -3.01 -6.46
CA GLY A 63 26.56 -4.16 -6.66
C GLY A 63 25.24 -3.76 -7.32
N ASP A 64 24.58 -2.72 -6.81
CA ASP A 64 23.28 -2.27 -7.32
C ASP A 64 23.39 -1.70 -8.75
N ALA A 65 24.49 -1.00 -9.04
CA ALA A 65 24.77 -0.48 -10.38
C ALA A 65 25.14 -1.59 -11.37
N ALA A 66 25.91 -2.60 -10.96
CA ALA A 66 26.27 -3.73 -11.81
C ALA A 66 25.06 -4.64 -12.10
N VAL A 67 24.20 -4.88 -11.11
CA VAL A 67 22.94 -5.62 -11.30
C VAL A 67 21.96 -4.83 -12.17
N SER A 68 21.83 -3.51 -11.96
CA SER A 68 21.02 -2.66 -12.84
C SER A 68 21.54 -2.65 -14.28
N ALA A 69 22.86 -2.60 -14.48
CA ALA A 69 23.47 -2.65 -15.80
C ALA A 69 23.29 -4.01 -16.48
N ALA A 70 23.34 -5.11 -15.72
CA ALA A 70 23.10 -6.46 -16.24
C ALA A 70 21.62 -6.72 -16.59
N LEU A 71 20.69 -6.04 -15.91
CA LEU A 71 19.24 -6.16 -16.15
C LEU A 71 18.69 -5.13 -17.15
N ALA A 72 19.46 -4.08 -17.47
CA ALA A 72 19.09 -3.07 -18.46
C ALA A 72 18.69 -3.63 -19.85
N PRO A 73 19.32 -4.69 -20.39
CA PRO A 73 18.93 -5.27 -21.68
C PRO A 73 17.54 -5.94 -21.67
N LEU A 74 17.01 -6.25 -20.48
CA LEU A 74 15.70 -6.88 -20.30
C LEU A 74 14.58 -5.85 -20.05
N ALA A 75 14.92 -4.58 -19.84
CA ALA A 75 13.94 -3.53 -19.60
C ALA A 75 13.28 -3.10 -20.92
N PRO A 76 11.94 -3.20 -21.04
CA PRO A 76 11.23 -2.74 -22.23
C PRO A 76 11.31 -1.21 -22.39
N PRO A 77 11.08 -0.67 -23.59
CA PRO A 77 10.91 0.76 -23.79
C PRO A 77 9.77 1.30 -22.91
N ALA A 78 10.02 2.40 -22.20
CA ALA A 78 9.13 2.84 -21.13
C ALA A 78 7.68 3.11 -21.56
N LEU A 79 7.50 3.71 -22.74
CA LEU A 79 6.16 4.03 -23.25
C LEU A 79 5.40 2.76 -23.63
N ALA A 80 6.03 1.84 -24.37
CA ALA A 80 5.44 0.56 -24.75
C ALA A 80 5.09 -0.28 -23.51
N CYS A 81 6.00 -0.33 -22.54
CA CYS A 81 5.78 -0.97 -21.25
C CYS A 81 4.57 -0.37 -20.52
N ALA A 82 4.47 0.95 -20.49
CA ALA A 82 3.37 1.62 -19.81
C ALA A 82 2.04 1.33 -20.50
N VAL A 83 1.98 1.38 -21.83
CA VAL A 83 0.79 1.03 -22.60
C VAL A 83 0.39 -0.42 -22.33
N PHE A 84 1.33 -1.36 -22.40
CA PHE A 84 1.06 -2.78 -22.11
C PHE A 84 0.48 -2.97 -20.70
N VAL A 85 1.15 -2.46 -19.66
CA VAL A 85 0.71 -2.63 -18.27
C VAL A 85 -0.66 -1.98 -18.05
N SER A 86 -0.87 -0.76 -18.56
CA SER A 86 -2.15 -0.06 -18.45
C SER A 86 -3.28 -0.79 -19.18
N LEU A 87 -3.05 -1.34 -20.37
CA LEU A 87 -4.04 -2.13 -21.10
C LEU A 87 -4.38 -3.44 -20.36
N ALA A 88 -3.37 -4.17 -19.90
CA ALA A 88 -3.58 -5.42 -19.16
C ALA A 88 -4.38 -5.19 -17.87
N LEU A 89 -4.06 -4.13 -17.11
CA LEU A 89 -4.80 -3.76 -15.91
C LEU A 89 -6.21 -3.23 -16.23
N ALA A 90 -6.39 -2.50 -17.32
CA ALA A 90 -7.71 -2.04 -17.75
C ALA A 90 -8.63 -3.21 -18.12
N LEU A 91 -8.13 -4.19 -18.88
CA LEU A 91 -8.87 -5.41 -19.22
C LEU A 91 -9.23 -6.21 -17.96
N ALA A 92 -8.29 -6.33 -17.01
CA ALA A 92 -8.59 -6.93 -15.71
C ALA A 92 -9.68 -6.15 -14.94
N GLY A 93 -9.64 -4.82 -14.99
CA GLY A 93 -10.66 -3.93 -14.42
C GLY A 93 -12.04 -4.14 -15.05
N VAL A 94 -12.12 -4.31 -16.37
CA VAL A 94 -13.38 -4.62 -17.08
C VAL A 94 -13.93 -5.97 -16.62
N ALA A 95 -13.10 -7.01 -16.58
CA ALA A 95 -13.49 -8.33 -16.08
C ALA A 95 -13.98 -8.25 -14.62
N HIS A 96 -13.28 -7.48 -13.79
CA HIS A 96 -13.65 -7.24 -12.39
C HIS A 96 -15.02 -6.55 -12.27
N VAL A 97 -15.31 -5.50 -13.06
CA VAL A 97 -16.62 -4.84 -13.04
C VAL A 97 -17.73 -5.76 -13.54
N ALA A 98 -17.49 -6.53 -14.60
CA ALA A 98 -18.43 -7.53 -15.09
C ALA A 98 -18.77 -8.57 -13.99
N TRP A 99 -17.74 -9.05 -13.28
CA TRP A 99 -17.91 -9.94 -12.14
C TRP A 99 -18.74 -9.31 -11.01
N LEU A 100 -18.44 -8.07 -10.61
CA LEU A 100 -19.20 -7.37 -9.56
C LEU A 100 -20.68 -7.12 -9.93
N ARG A 101 -21.05 -7.20 -11.21
CA ARG A 101 -22.44 -7.12 -11.65
C ARG A 101 -23.15 -8.48 -11.63
N SER A 102 -22.41 -9.58 -11.65
CA SER A 102 -22.98 -10.93 -11.63
C SER A 102 -23.64 -11.25 -10.30
N ALA A 103 -24.75 -11.99 -10.34
CA ALA A 103 -25.43 -12.48 -9.14
C ALA A 103 -24.55 -13.39 -8.28
N TRP A 104 -23.64 -14.14 -8.92
CA TRP A 104 -22.75 -15.11 -8.29
C TRP A 104 -21.74 -14.42 -7.37
N SER A 105 -21.27 -13.24 -7.77
CA SER A 105 -20.34 -12.46 -6.95
C SER A 105 -20.92 -12.08 -5.58
N ARG A 106 -22.24 -12.04 -5.40
CA ARG A 106 -22.86 -11.72 -4.11
C ARG A 106 -22.53 -12.74 -3.01
N ARG A 107 -22.22 -13.98 -3.38
CA ARG A 107 -21.78 -15.02 -2.43
C ARG A 107 -20.47 -14.66 -1.72
N PHE A 108 -19.67 -13.79 -2.33
CA PHE A 108 -18.36 -13.37 -1.81
C PHE A 108 -18.39 -11.93 -1.26
N ALA A 109 -19.57 -11.38 -0.96
CA ALA A 109 -19.75 -10.01 -0.45
C ALA A 109 -19.29 -9.79 1.00
N VAL A 110 -18.56 -10.75 1.57
CA VAL A 110 -17.96 -10.63 2.90
C VAL A 110 -16.89 -9.54 2.88
N PRO A 111 -16.91 -8.58 3.83
CA PRO A 111 -15.87 -7.57 3.96
C PRO A 111 -14.49 -8.18 4.21
N LEU A 112 -13.45 -7.62 3.60
CA LEU A 112 -12.06 -8.07 3.75
C LEU A 112 -11.56 -7.91 5.19
N ASP A 113 -12.04 -6.88 5.89
CA ASP A 113 -11.71 -6.61 7.29
C ASP A 113 -12.59 -7.38 8.29
N GLY A 114 -13.52 -8.24 7.81
CA GLY A 114 -14.46 -8.94 8.68
C GLY A 114 -15.35 -7.99 9.50
N ALA A 115 -15.59 -6.76 9.00
CA ALA A 115 -16.27 -5.69 9.73
C ALA A 115 -15.52 -5.17 10.98
N ALA A 116 -14.19 -5.34 11.03
CA ALA A 116 -13.36 -4.80 12.08
C ALA A 116 -13.46 -3.27 12.19
N THR A 117 -13.26 -2.76 13.42
CA THR A 117 -13.23 -1.34 13.71
C THR A 117 -11.89 -0.93 14.31
N TRP A 118 -11.39 0.24 13.93
CA TRP A 118 -10.24 0.89 14.54
C TRP A 118 -10.63 2.28 15.03
N ARG A 119 -10.37 2.57 16.31
CA ARG A 119 -10.76 3.82 17.00
C ARG A 119 -12.28 4.13 16.89
N GLY A 120 -13.11 3.10 17.01
CA GLY A 120 -14.56 3.22 16.92
C GLY A 120 -15.10 3.49 15.51
N ARG A 121 -14.27 3.39 14.47
CA ARG A 121 -14.66 3.57 13.07
C ARG A 121 -14.33 2.31 12.25
N PRO A 122 -15.04 2.01 11.15
CA PRO A 122 -14.73 0.86 10.30
C PRO A 122 -13.27 0.90 9.82
N LEU A 123 -12.63 -0.26 9.66
CA LEU A 123 -11.24 -0.34 9.21
C LEU A 123 -11.12 0.06 7.72
N PHE A 124 -11.68 -0.71 6.79
CA PHE A 124 -11.72 -0.37 5.37
C PHE A 124 -13.13 0.02 4.91
N GLY A 125 -14.13 -0.59 5.54
CA GLY A 125 -15.55 -0.40 5.27
C GLY A 125 -16.12 -1.42 4.29
N ALA A 126 -17.45 -1.55 4.30
CA ALA A 126 -18.18 -2.66 3.67
C ALA A 126 -17.99 -2.83 2.15
N ASN A 127 -17.46 -1.83 1.44
CA ASN A 127 -17.23 -1.91 -0.01
C ASN A 127 -15.98 -2.71 -0.37
N LYS A 128 -15.04 -2.90 0.57
CA LYS A 128 -13.83 -3.70 0.35
C LYS A 128 -14.14 -5.15 0.69
N THR A 129 -14.51 -5.94 -0.31
CA THR A 129 -14.99 -7.32 -0.16
C THR A 129 -14.11 -8.31 -0.90
N TRP A 130 -14.19 -9.60 -0.53
CA TRP A 130 -13.49 -10.69 -1.21
C TRP A 130 -13.81 -10.79 -2.70
N ARG A 131 -15.00 -10.33 -3.12
CA ARG A 131 -15.45 -10.27 -4.53
C ARG A 131 -14.39 -9.71 -5.45
N GLY A 132 -13.70 -8.65 -5.03
CA GLY A 132 -12.72 -8.00 -5.89
C GLY A 132 -11.42 -8.78 -6.05
N LEU A 133 -10.95 -9.39 -4.97
CA LEU A 133 -9.75 -10.24 -4.98
C LEU A 133 -9.93 -11.51 -5.81
N MET A 134 -11.16 -11.98 -6.02
CA MET A 134 -11.39 -13.22 -6.77
C MET A 134 -11.14 -13.10 -8.27
N VAL A 135 -11.30 -11.90 -8.86
CA VAL A 135 -11.27 -11.73 -10.31
C VAL A 135 -10.16 -10.80 -10.79
N LEU A 136 -9.91 -9.69 -10.11
CA LEU A 136 -8.92 -8.73 -10.60
C LEU A 136 -7.51 -9.36 -10.71
N PRO A 137 -6.97 -10.04 -9.67
CA PRO A 137 -5.64 -10.65 -9.76
C PRO A 137 -5.54 -11.80 -10.78
N PRO A 138 -6.47 -12.77 -10.84
CA PRO A 138 -6.43 -13.79 -11.89
C PRO A 138 -6.60 -13.21 -13.30
N ALA A 139 -7.44 -12.19 -13.49
CA ALA A 139 -7.59 -11.54 -14.78
C ALA A 139 -6.31 -10.80 -15.21
N ALA A 140 -5.63 -10.15 -14.28
CA ALA A 140 -4.32 -9.55 -14.54
C ALA A 140 -3.26 -10.62 -14.88
N ALA A 141 -3.26 -11.75 -14.16
CA ALA A 141 -2.40 -12.90 -14.46
C ALA A 141 -2.63 -13.41 -15.89
N LEU A 142 -3.88 -13.60 -16.29
CA LEU A 142 -4.25 -14.03 -17.64
C LEU A 142 -3.86 -12.99 -18.70
N GLY A 143 -4.05 -11.70 -18.43
CA GLY A 143 -3.67 -10.63 -19.34
C GLY A 143 -2.15 -10.60 -19.61
N PHE A 144 -1.34 -10.73 -18.56
CA PHE A 144 0.12 -10.78 -18.68
C PHE A 144 0.59 -12.07 -19.36
N ALA A 145 0.03 -13.23 -18.96
CA ALA A 145 0.36 -14.51 -19.55
C ALA A 145 -0.01 -14.59 -21.04
N GLY A 146 -1.19 -14.08 -21.40
CA GLY A 146 -1.66 -14.02 -22.78
C GLY A 146 -0.79 -13.13 -23.64
N ALA A 147 -0.42 -11.94 -23.15
CA ALA A 147 0.50 -11.05 -23.88
C ALA A 147 1.88 -11.69 -24.11
N ALA A 148 2.36 -12.51 -23.17
CA ALA A 148 3.60 -13.27 -23.32
C ALA A 148 3.45 -14.44 -24.30
N GLN A 149 2.35 -15.21 -24.19
CA GLN A 149 2.07 -16.37 -25.03
C GLN A 149 1.87 -15.99 -26.51
N PHE A 150 1.22 -14.86 -26.76
CA PHE A 150 0.90 -14.38 -28.10
C PHE A 150 1.74 -13.16 -28.51
N ARG A 151 2.93 -13.01 -27.92
CA ARG A 151 3.81 -11.86 -28.15
C ARG A 151 4.10 -11.63 -29.63
N GLU A 152 4.40 -12.69 -30.37
CA GLU A 152 4.72 -12.65 -31.81
C GLU A 152 3.51 -12.23 -32.68
N SER A 153 2.31 -12.27 -32.13
CA SER A 153 1.09 -11.81 -32.80
C SER A 153 0.73 -10.37 -32.42
N LEU A 154 1.43 -9.76 -31.47
CA LEU A 154 1.25 -8.35 -31.12
C LEU A 154 2.00 -7.46 -32.12
N PRO A 155 1.52 -6.23 -32.39
CA PRO A 155 2.31 -5.25 -33.10
C PRO A 155 3.67 -5.04 -32.43
N ASP A 156 4.75 -4.94 -33.22
CA ASP A 156 6.14 -4.85 -32.73
C ASP A 156 6.32 -3.82 -31.61
N TRP A 157 5.70 -2.64 -31.75
CA TRP A 157 5.79 -1.57 -30.78
C TRP A 157 5.17 -1.93 -29.42
N LEU A 158 4.13 -2.77 -29.38
CA LEU A 158 3.49 -3.23 -28.15
C LEU A 158 4.23 -4.46 -27.61
N ALA A 159 4.65 -5.38 -28.49
CA ALA A 159 5.48 -6.53 -28.13
C ALA A 159 6.79 -6.09 -27.46
N ALA A 160 7.37 -4.97 -27.89
CA ALA A 160 8.55 -4.37 -27.24
C ALA A 160 8.30 -3.98 -25.78
N GLY A 161 7.04 -3.69 -25.41
CA GLY A 161 6.61 -3.37 -24.04
C GLY A 161 6.50 -4.58 -23.11
N VAL A 162 6.52 -5.79 -23.66
CA VAL A 162 6.34 -7.05 -22.92
C VAL A 162 7.71 -7.65 -22.59
N TRP A 163 7.92 -8.07 -21.34
CA TRP A 163 9.16 -8.75 -20.96
C TRP A 163 9.28 -10.11 -21.68
N PRO A 164 10.47 -10.48 -22.19
CA PRO A 164 10.72 -11.75 -22.90
C PRO A 164 10.84 -12.91 -21.93
N LEU A 165 9.76 -13.17 -21.19
CA LEU A 165 9.66 -14.23 -20.20
C LEU A 165 8.57 -15.22 -20.55
N PRO A 166 8.69 -16.49 -20.10
CA PRO A 166 7.65 -17.48 -20.29
C PRO A 166 6.30 -17.02 -19.71
N ALA A 167 5.20 -17.47 -20.32
CA ALA A 167 3.84 -17.11 -19.91
C ALA A 167 3.57 -17.40 -18.42
N SER A 168 4.18 -18.43 -17.84
CA SER A 168 4.06 -18.74 -16.40
C SER A 168 4.66 -17.66 -15.48
N HIS A 169 5.81 -17.10 -15.84
CA HIS A 169 6.45 -16.02 -15.08
C HIS A 169 5.66 -14.72 -15.20
N MET A 170 5.16 -14.46 -16.41
CA MET A 170 4.29 -13.32 -16.66
C MET A 170 2.93 -13.47 -15.97
N ALA A 171 2.38 -14.69 -15.86
CA ALA A 171 1.20 -14.97 -15.06
C ALA A 171 1.42 -14.62 -13.58
N LEU A 172 2.55 -15.02 -13.00
CA LEU A 172 2.90 -14.68 -11.63
C LEU A 172 3.06 -13.17 -11.45
N ALA A 173 3.73 -12.48 -12.38
CA ALA A 173 3.87 -11.03 -12.36
C ALA A 173 2.50 -10.33 -12.41
N GLY A 174 1.62 -10.75 -13.31
CA GLY A 174 0.26 -10.22 -13.41
C GLY A 174 -0.58 -10.51 -12.16
N LEU A 175 -0.47 -11.71 -11.57
CA LEU A 175 -1.18 -12.08 -10.34
C LEU A 175 -0.75 -11.17 -9.18
N LEU A 176 0.55 -11.03 -8.96
CA LEU A 176 1.10 -10.19 -7.89
C LEU A 176 0.81 -8.71 -8.12
N CYS A 177 0.85 -8.27 -9.38
CA CYS A 177 0.47 -6.92 -9.78
C CYS A 177 -1.00 -6.61 -9.44
N GLY A 178 -1.93 -7.51 -9.80
CA GLY A 178 -3.35 -7.35 -9.47
C GLY A 178 -3.66 -7.46 -7.97
N LEU A 179 -2.92 -8.30 -7.23
CA LEU A 179 -3.00 -8.33 -5.76
C LEU A 179 -2.53 -7.02 -5.15
N ALA A 180 -1.36 -6.54 -5.56
CA ALA A 180 -0.79 -5.30 -5.05
C ALA A 180 -1.64 -4.07 -5.41
N PHE A 181 -2.25 -4.06 -6.60
CA PHE A 181 -3.24 -3.07 -7.00
C PHE A 181 -4.38 -2.96 -5.98
N MET A 182 -4.99 -4.09 -5.61
CA MET A 182 -6.08 -4.14 -4.62
C MET A 182 -5.62 -3.78 -3.21
N LEU A 183 -4.43 -4.24 -2.81
CA LEU A 183 -3.88 -3.97 -1.48
C LEU A 183 -3.51 -2.48 -1.30
N ALA A 184 -3.01 -1.83 -2.34
CA ALA A 184 -2.63 -0.43 -2.29
C ALA A 184 -3.82 0.53 -2.08
N GLU A 185 -5.04 0.10 -2.39
CA GLU A 185 -6.27 0.85 -2.08
C GLU A 185 -6.63 0.83 -0.58
N LEU A 186 -6.12 -0.15 0.18
CA LEU A 186 -6.54 -0.38 1.57
C LEU A 186 -6.06 0.72 2.54
N PRO A 187 -4.78 1.16 2.51
CA PRO A 187 -4.32 2.26 3.36
C PRO A 187 -5.13 3.54 3.17
N ASN A 188 -5.46 3.87 1.93
CA ASN A 188 -6.28 5.02 1.60
C ASN A 188 -7.73 4.83 2.09
N SER A 189 -8.30 3.63 1.95
CA SER A 189 -9.62 3.32 2.49
C SER A 189 -9.67 3.48 4.01
N LEU A 190 -8.63 3.02 4.72
CA LEU A 190 -8.45 3.23 6.16
C LEU A 190 -8.45 4.71 6.52
N LEU A 191 -7.62 5.51 5.85
CA LEU A 191 -7.54 6.94 6.10
C LEU A 191 -8.88 7.64 5.85
N LYS A 192 -9.59 7.30 4.78
CA LYS A 192 -10.94 7.82 4.49
C LYS A 192 -11.92 7.52 5.64
N ARG A 193 -11.90 6.32 6.23
CA ARG A 193 -12.75 5.99 7.40
C ARG A 193 -12.36 6.82 8.62
N GLN A 194 -11.06 6.99 8.87
CA GLN A 194 -10.56 7.82 9.98
C GLN A 194 -10.82 9.32 9.79
N LEU A 195 -11.09 9.77 8.56
CA LEU A 195 -11.54 11.14 8.26
C LEU A 195 -13.06 11.30 8.21
N GLY A 196 -13.82 10.24 8.51
CA GLY A 196 -15.30 10.29 8.58
C GLY A 196 -15.98 10.26 7.21
N VAL A 197 -15.26 9.90 6.15
CA VAL A 197 -15.85 9.66 4.82
C VAL A 197 -16.50 8.29 4.84
N ALA A 198 -17.79 8.18 4.50
CA ALA A 198 -18.50 6.90 4.46
C ALA A 198 -18.14 6.07 3.20
N PRO A 199 -18.30 4.73 3.22
CA PRO A 199 -18.05 3.88 2.04
C PRO A 199 -18.88 4.33 0.83
N GLY A 200 -18.22 4.53 -0.31
CA GLY A 200 -18.87 4.94 -1.56
C GLY A 200 -19.34 6.40 -1.59
N GLN A 201 -19.10 7.17 -0.54
CA GLN A 201 -19.44 8.59 -0.47
C GLN A 201 -18.24 9.47 -0.78
N ALA A 202 -18.48 10.61 -1.42
CA ALA A 202 -17.48 11.64 -1.59
C ALA A 202 -17.17 12.31 -0.23
N ALA A 203 -15.93 12.74 -0.05
CA ALA A 203 -15.54 13.48 1.14
C ALA A 203 -16.29 14.82 1.27
N ARG A 204 -16.35 15.38 2.48
CA ARG A 204 -16.88 16.73 2.72
C ARG A 204 -15.75 17.75 2.58
N GLY A 205 -16.00 18.82 1.82
CA GLY A 205 -15.02 19.88 1.54
C GLY A 205 -14.25 19.69 0.22
N PRO A 206 -13.96 20.78 -0.52
CA PRO A 206 -13.36 20.68 -1.85
C PRO A 206 -11.94 20.08 -1.84
N LEU A 207 -11.09 20.48 -0.88
CA LEU A 207 -9.71 20.00 -0.80
C LEU A 207 -9.62 18.51 -0.47
N LEU A 208 -10.38 18.04 0.53
CA LEU A 208 -10.39 16.62 0.89
C LEU A 208 -11.01 15.76 -0.22
N ARG A 209 -12.02 16.27 -0.94
CA ARG A 209 -12.54 15.61 -2.15
C ARG A 209 -11.48 15.45 -3.21
N LEU A 210 -10.75 16.52 -3.54
CA LEU A 210 -9.68 16.48 -4.54
C LEU A 210 -8.55 15.53 -4.12
N TRP A 211 -8.15 15.55 -2.85
CA TRP A 211 -7.15 14.63 -2.33
C TRP A 211 -7.60 13.17 -2.45
N CYS A 212 -8.81 12.83 -1.96
CA CYS A 212 -9.37 11.49 -2.14
C CYS A 212 -9.48 11.13 -3.62
N LEU A 213 -9.82 12.11 -4.46
CA LEU A 213 -9.93 11.91 -5.89
C LEU A 213 -8.59 11.40 -6.43
N VAL A 214 -7.53 12.19 -6.29
CA VAL A 214 -6.20 11.87 -6.85
C VAL A 214 -5.65 10.58 -6.26
N VAL A 215 -5.70 10.42 -4.94
CA VAL A 215 -5.16 9.23 -4.27
C VAL A 215 -5.88 7.97 -4.73
N ASP A 216 -7.21 7.97 -4.85
CA ASP A 216 -7.99 6.81 -5.31
C ASP A 216 -7.65 6.36 -6.75
N ARG A 217 -7.07 7.23 -7.60
CA ARG A 217 -6.62 6.83 -8.95
C ARG A 217 -5.20 6.31 -8.95
N VAL A 218 -4.34 6.93 -8.15
CA VAL A 218 -2.89 6.73 -8.22
C VAL A 218 -2.45 5.57 -7.33
N ASP A 219 -3.04 5.39 -6.15
CA ASP A 219 -2.64 4.39 -5.15
C ASP A 219 -2.53 2.98 -5.75
N SER A 220 -3.54 2.59 -6.53
CA SER A 220 -3.67 1.27 -7.11
C SER A 220 -2.62 1.02 -8.20
N THR A 221 -2.40 2.02 -9.07
CA THR A 221 -1.36 1.94 -10.12
C THR A 221 0.05 1.90 -9.52
N LEU A 222 0.30 2.65 -8.44
CA LEU A 222 1.58 2.60 -7.72
C LEU A 222 1.79 1.24 -7.05
N GLY A 223 0.74 0.66 -6.46
CA GLY A 223 0.80 -0.71 -5.91
C GLY A 223 1.24 -1.73 -6.96
N ALA A 224 0.62 -1.67 -8.14
CA ALA A 224 0.95 -2.50 -9.29
C ALA A 224 2.43 -2.33 -9.72
N LEU A 225 2.90 -1.08 -9.84
CA LEU A 225 4.28 -0.77 -10.22
C LEU A 225 5.30 -1.23 -9.18
N ILE A 226 4.99 -1.09 -7.88
CA ILE A 226 5.84 -1.61 -6.80
C ILE A 226 6.01 -3.12 -6.99
N ALA A 227 4.91 -3.87 -7.14
CA ALA A 227 4.99 -5.32 -7.35
C ALA A 227 5.79 -5.68 -8.60
N LEU A 228 5.57 -5.00 -9.72
CA LEU A 228 6.34 -5.24 -10.95
C LEU A 228 7.83 -4.94 -10.76
N SER A 229 8.18 -3.83 -10.11
CA SER A 229 9.58 -3.45 -9.89
C SER A 229 10.37 -4.42 -9.02
N LEU A 230 9.69 -5.20 -8.17
CA LEU A 230 10.29 -6.24 -7.34
C LEU A 230 10.56 -7.53 -8.12
N LEU A 231 9.87 -7.74 -9.25
CA LEU A 231 9.91 -8.97 -10.04
C LEU A 231 10.68 -8.80 -11.35
N LEU A 232 10.58 -7.61 -11.96
CA LEU A 232 10.98 -7.33 -13.33
C LEU A 232 11.73 -5.99 -13.41
N PRO A 233 12.73 -5.87 -14.30
CA PRO A 233 13.38 -4.59 -14.55
C PRO A 233 12.38 -3.61 -15.16
N LEU A 234 11.97 -2.64 -14.36
CA LEU A 234 10.95 -1.67 -14.72
C LEU A 234 11.64 -0.35 -15.11
N PRO A 235 11.44 0.17 -16.34
CA PRO A 235 12.05 1.43 -16.74
C PRO A 235 11.53 2.59 -15.87
N ALA A 236 12.42 3.50 -15.47
CA ALA A 236 12.08 4.59 -14.53
C ALA A 236 10.89 5.43 -15.00
N MET A 237 10.78 5.69 -16.31
CA MET A 237 9.68 6.46 -16.89
C MET A 237 8.31 5.74 -16.84
N ALA A 238 8.26 4.42 -16.61
CA ALA A 238 6.98 3.72 -16.40
C ALA A 238 6.28 4.19 -15.12
N TRP A 239 7.02 4.65 -14.10
CA TRP A 239 6.46 5.24 -12.88
C TRP A 239 5.70 6.55 -13.12
N LEU A 240 6.00 7.24 -14.22
CA LEU A 240 5.26 8.43 -14.66
C LEU A 240 4.11 8.04 -15.59
N TRP A 241 4.39 7.22 -16.60
CA TRP A 241 3.44 6.94 -17.68
C TRP A 241 2.27 6.04 -17.25
N VAL A 242 2.52 5.02 -16.43
CA VAL A 242 1.44 4.09 -16.02
C VAL A 242 0.36 4.78 -15.19
N PRO A 243 0.68 5.61 -14.17
CA PRO A 243 -0.36 6.36 -13.45
C PRO A 243 -1.08 7.36 -14.35
N LEU A 244 -0.37 8.02 -15.28
CA LEU A 244 -0.99 8.95 -16.23
C LEU A 244 -2.01 8.25 -17.12
N PHE A 245 -1.62 7.14 -17.77
CA PHE A 245 -2.55 6.32 -18.54
C PHE A 245 -3.66 5.72 -17.68
N GLY A 246 -3.37 5.31 -16.44
CA GLY A 246 -4.36 4.82 -15.50
C GLY A 246 -5.45 5.85 -15.21
N ILE A 247 -5.08 7.11 -14.95
CA ILE A 247 -6.02 8.21 -14.77
C ILE A 247 -6.87 8.42 -16.04
N SER A 248 -6.22 8.46 -17.22
CA SER A 248 -6.91 8.63 -18.50
C SER A 248 -7.90 7.51 -18.79
N LEU A 249 -7.48 6.25 -18.63
CA LEU A 249 -8.31 5.06 -18.86
C LEU A 249 -9.47 5.00 -17.86
N HIS A 250 -9.26 5.39 -16.61
CA HIS A 250 -10.33 5.48 -15.62
C HIS A 250 -11.39 6.49 -16.05
N TRP A 251 -10.99 7.66 -16.56
CA TRP A 251 -11.92 8.68 -17.04
C TRP A 251 -12.72 8.21 -18.26
N ILE A 252 -12.05 7.59 -19.23
CA ILE A 252 -12.69 6.97 -20.40
C ILE A 252 -13.69 5.91 -19.94
N PHE A 253 -13.31 5.02 -19.03
CA PHE A 253 -14.17 3.97 -18.51
C PHE A 253 -15.40 4.53 -17.78
N SER A 254 -15.20 5.55 -16.92
CA SER A 254 -16.30 6.27 -16.26
C SER A 254 -17.26 6.91 -17.27
N TYR A 255 -16.72 7.50 -18.35
CA TYR A 255 -17.52 8.11 -19.41
C TYR A 255 -18.30 7.06 -20.22
N CYS A 256 -17.66 5.95 -20.62
CA CYS A 256 -18.33 4.83 -21.29
C CYS A 256 -19.46 4.26 -20.44
N MET A 257 -19.25 4.06 -19.13
CA MET A 257 -20.31 3.59 -18.24
C MET A 257 -21.46 4.58 -18.08
N TYR A 258 -21.19 5.89 -18.15
CA TYR A 258 -22.24 6.91 -18.19
C TYR A 258 -23.07 6.80 -19.48
N LEU A 259 -22.42 6.66 -20.64
CA LEU A 259 -23.11 6.47 -21.93
C LEU A 259 -23.96 5.19 -21.95
N LEU A 260 -23.48 4.12 -21.32
CA LEU A 260 -24.22 2.86 -21.16
C LEU A 260 -25.33 2.95 -20.09
N LYS A 261 -25.60 4.13 -19.52
CA LYS A 261 -26.58 4.38 -18.45
C LYS A 261 -26.36 3.53 -17.19
N LEU A 262 -25.12 3.05 -16.99
CA LEU A 262 -24.74 2.24 -15.83
C LEU A 262 -24.33 3.10 -14.63
N LYS A 263 -24.04 4.39 -14.86
CA LYS A 263 -23.78 5.39 -13.82
C LYS A 263 -24.59 6.67 -14.08
N PRO A 264 -25.08 7.35 -13.03
CA PRO A 264 -25.84 8.58 -13.18
C PRO A 264 -24.98 9.81 -13.53
N ARG A 265 -23.66 9.77 -13.34
CA ARG A 265 -22.72 10.86 -13.68
C ARG A 265 -21.34 10.31 -14.08
N PRO A 266 -20.64 10.93 -15.05
CA PRO A 266 -19.22 10.68 -15.28
C PRO A 266 -18.41 11.34 -14.15
N SER A 267 -17.52 10.59 -13.52
CA SER A 267 -16.69 11.01 -12.39
C SER A 267 -15.21 10.84 -12.68
#